data_AF-A0A953TP74-F1
#
_entry.id   AF-A0A953TP74-F1
#
_cell.length_a   1.000
_cell.length_b   1.000
_cell.length_c   1.000
_cell.angle_alpha   90.00
_cell.angle_beta   90.00
_cell.angle_gamma   90.00
#
_symmetry.space_group_name_H-M   'P 1'
#
loop_
_entity.id
_entity.type
_entity.pdbx_description
1 polymer ?
#
loop_
_entity_poly.entity_id
_entity_poly.type
_entity_poly.pdbx_seq_one_letter_code
_entity_poly.pdbx_strand_id
1 'polypeptide(L)'
;MKLAGRTQIMAEENKVPQELVKELRVLAHDLSNALETIVQATYLLSQATLREDTRRWVELIDQSSQEAVRLNKKLREILRSQG
;
A
#
# COMPACT_ATOMS: atom_id res chain seq x y z
N MET A 1 -2.00 -45.67 -3.53
CA MET A 1 -2.77 -44.63 -2.82
C MET A 1 -1.92 -43.70 -1.92
N LYS A 2 -0.57 -43.68 -2.01
CA LYS A 2 0.31 -42.83 -1.16
C LYS A 2 0.79 -41.51 -1.80
N LEU A 3 0.50 -41.26 -3.08
CA LEU A 3 0.98 -40.05 -3.77
C LEU A 3 0.13 -38.81 -3.50
N ALA A 4 -1.19 -38.95 -3.29
CA ALA A 4 -2.09 -37.82 -3.04
C ALA A 4 -1.72 -37.06 -1.74
N GLY A 5 -1.30 -37.79 -0.70
CA GLY A 5 -0.90 -37.18 0.57
C GLY A 5 0.35 -36.31 0.46
N ARG A 6 1.32 -36.67 -0.41
CA ARG A 6 2.58 -35.89 -0.60
C ARG A 6 2.37 -34.61 -1.39
N THR A 7 1.49 -34.63 -2.39
CA THR A 7 1.15 -33.44 -3.17
C THR A 7 0.38 -32.40 -2.35
N GLN A 8 -0.41 -32.84 -1.36
CA GLN A 8 -1.14 -31.95 -0.45
C GLN A 8 -0.21 -31.16 0.49
N ILE A 9 0.88 -31.77 1.00
CA ILE A 9 1.82 -31.11 1.93
C ILE A 9 2.64 -30.02 1.22
N MET A 10 3.06 -30.27 -0.03
CA MET A 10 3.80 -29.28 -0.84
C MET A 10 2.95 -28.07 -1.23
N ALA A 11 1.62 -28.19 -1.25
CA ALA A 11 0.72 -27.10 -1.61
C ALA A 11 0.44 -26.13 -0.44
N GLU A 12 0.70 -26.54 0.81
CA GLU A 12 0.53 -25.68 1.99
C GLU A 12 1.78 -24.86 2.32
N GLU A 13 2.99 -25.34 2.00
CA GLU A 13 4.26 -24.65 2.28
C GLU A 13 4.45 -23.33 1.51
N ASN A 14 3.68 -23.10 0.45
CA ASN A 14 3.85 -21.93 -0.43
C ASN A 14 2.85 -20.80 -0.15
N LYS A 15 2.06 -20.89 0.93
CA LYS A 15 1.13 -19.84 1.34
C LYS A 15 1.76 -18.98 2.43
N VAL A 16 1.69 -17.66 2.27
CA VAL A 16 2.09 -16.71 3.30
C VAL A 16 1.29 -17.01 4.58
N PRO A 17 1.93 -17.08 5.77
CA PRO A 17 1.20 -17.31 7.02
C PRO A 17 0.04 -16.32 7.19
N GLN A 18 -1.14 -16.84 7.51
CA GLN A 18 -2.37 -16.03 7.67
C GLN A 18 -2.21 -14.87 8.66
N GLU A 19 -1.47 -15.08 9.74
CA GLU A 19 -1.23 -14.04 10.74
C GLU A 19 -0.37 -12.90 10.17
N LEU A 20 0.66 -13.22 9.38
CA LEU A 20 1.47 -12.22 8.67
C LEU A 20 0.61 -11.44 7.66
N VAL A 21 -0.31 -12.11 6.96
CA VAL A 21 -1.25 -11.43 6.04
C VAL A 21 -2.14 -10.44 6.79
N LYS A 22 -2.62 -10.76 8.00
CA LYS A 22 -3.39 -9.82 8.82
C LYS A 22 -2.56 -8.61 9.23
N GLU A 23 -1.35 -8.81 9.73
CA GLU A 23 -0.47 -7.71 10.13
C GLU A 23 -0.17 -6.77 8.95
N LEU A 24 0.11 -7.34 7.77
CA LEU A 24 0.35 -6.55 6.56
C LEU A 24 -0.90 -5.76 6.12
N ARG A 25 -2.12 -6.29 6.34
CA ARG A 25 -3.36 -5.54 6.07
C ARG A 25 -3.52 -4.34 7.01
N VAL A 26 -3.16 -4.49 8.28
CA VAL A 26 -3.17 -3.38 9.26
C VAL A 26 -2.17 -2.31 8.83
N LEU A 27 -0.93 -2.70 8.51
CA LEU A 27 0.08 -1.75 8.03
C LEU A 27 -0.33 -1.07 6.72
N ALA A 28 -0.91 -1.79 5.77
CA ALA A 28 -1.41 -1.20 4.52
C ALA A 28 -2.57 -0.24 4.77
N HIS A 29 -3.38 -0.52 5.79
CA HIS A 29 -4.42 0.39 6.29
C HIS A 29 -3.83 1.69 6.84
N ASP A 30 -2.93 1.58 7.79
CA ASP A 30 -2.32 2.72 8.44
C ASP A 30 -1.52 3.57 7.44
N LEU A 31 -0.86 2.92 6.48
CA LEU A 31 -0.21 3.61 5.37
C LEU A 31 -1.20 4.39 4.50
N SER A 32 -2.42 3.89 4.27
CA SER A 32 -3.43 4.68 3.54
C SER A 32 -3.83 5.92 4.31
N ASN A 33 -4.01 5.83 5.64
CA ASN A 33 -4.38 6.98 6.46
C ASN A 33 -3.27 8.04 6.46
N ALA A 34 -2.00 7.61 6.55
CA ALA A 34 -0.86 8.52 6.44
C ALA A 34 -0.80 9.19 5.06
N LEU A 35 -0.99 8.43 3.98
CA LEU A 35 -0.99 8.98 2.62
C LEU A 35 -2.15 9.93 2.36
N GLU A 36 -3.34 9.61 2.87
CA GLU A 36 -4.51 10.50 2.81
C GLU A 36 -4.21 11.83 3.48
N THR A 37 -3.59 11.80 4.67
CA THR A 37 -3.20 13.02 5.38
C THR A 37 -2.20 13.85 4.57
N ILE A 38 -1.21 13.21 3.93
CA ILE A 38 -0.24 13.91 3.08
C ILE A 38 -0.92 14.52 1.85
N VAL A 39 -1.78 13.78 1.16
CA VAL A 39 -2.54 14.27 -0.01
C VAL A 39 -3.43 15.45 0.36
N GLN A 40 -4.11 15.39 1.50
CA GLN A 40 -4.91 16.53 1.99
C GLN A 40 -4.03 17.74 2.29
N ALA A 41 -2.87 17.54 2.93
CA ALA A 41 -1.93 18.62 3.22
C ALA A 41 -1.35 19.25 1.94
N THR A 42 -0.96 18.45 0.93
CA THR A 42 -0.47 18.97 -0.36
C THR A 42 -1.56 19.73 -1.10
N TYR A 43 -2.81 19.26 -1.05
CA TYR A 43 -3.97 19.95 -1.63
C TYR A 43 -4.26 21.30 -0.95
N LEU A 44 -4.11 21.39 0.38
CA LEU A 44 -4.27 22.67 1.09
C LEU A 44 -3.11 23.62 0.76
N LEU A 45 -1.87 23.12 0.69
CA LEU A 45 -0.71 23.93 0.33
C LEU A 45 -0.78 24.45 -1.10
N SER A 46 -1.31 23.68 -2.05
CA SER A 46 -1.43 24.12 -3.45
C SER A 46 -2.41 25.29 -3.64
N GLN A 47 -3.32 25.51 -2.69
CA GLN A 47 -4.23 26.66 -2.67
C GLN A 47 -3.60 27.93 -2.08
N ALA A 48 -2.45 27.83 -1.42
CA ALA A 48 -1.77 28.99 -0.86
C ALA A 48 -1.02 29.79 -1.94
N THR A 49 -0.82 31.09 -1.69
CA THR A 49 0.09 31.90 -2.52
C THR A 49 1.53 31.54 -2.17
N LEU A 50 2.12 30.66 -2.96
CA LEU A 50 3.49 30.18 -2.79
C LEU A 50 4.44 30.86 -3.77
N ARG A 51 5.69 31.05 -3.35
CA ARG A 51 6.80 31.34 -4.27
C ARG A 51 6.96 30.18 -5.27
N GLU A 52 7.47 30.49 -6.46
CA GLU A 52 7.60 29.52 -7.56
C GLU A 52 8.45 28.29 -7.18
N ASP A 53 9.55 28.49 -6.46
CA ASP A 53 10.38 27.42 -5.92
C ASP A 53 9.57 26.49 -4.98
N THR A 54 8.78 27.09 -4.10
CA THR A 54 7.93 26.39 -3.12
C THR A 54 6.82 25.60 -3.81
N ARG A 55 6.26 26.14 -4.91
CA ARG A 55 5.24 25.44 -5.71
C ARG A 55 5.78 24.14 -6.30
N ARG A 56 7.01 24.15 -6.82
CA ARG A 56 7.63 22.95 -7.40
C ARG A 56 7.83 21.83 -6.39
N TRP A 57 8.15 22.16 -5.13
CA TRP A 57 8.21 21.17 -4.06
C TRP A 57 6.84 20.57 -3.75
N VAL A 58 5.79 21.40 -3.72
CA VAL A 58 4.40 20.92 -3.51
C VAL A 58 3.97 19.97 -4.62
N GLU A 59 4.24 20.31 -5.89
CA GLU A 59 3.97 19.43 -7.03
C GLU A 59 4.70 18.10 -6.93
N LEU A 60 5.98 18.12 -6.52
CA LEU A 60 6.77 16.89 -6.35
C LEU A 60 6.23 15.99 -5.23
N ILE A 61 5.82 16.58 -4.09
CA ILE A 61 5.23 15.83 -2.98
C ILE A 61 3.88 15.27 -3.41
N ASP A 62 3.05 16.04 -4.12
CA ASP A 62 1.75 15.59 -4.59
C ASP A 62 1.88 14.39 -5.55
N GLN A 63 2.74 14.50 -6.57
CA GLN A 63 3.01 13.40 -7.50
C GLN A 63 3.53 12.14 -6.80
N SER A 64 4.46 12.30 -5.86
CA SER A 64 5.03 11.17 -5.11
C SER A 64 3.99 10.51 -4.20
N SER A 65 3.10 11.31 -3.60
CA SER A 65 2.03 10.82 -2.73
C SER A 65 0.97 10.07 -3.51
N GLN A 66 0.57 10.57 -4.68
CA GLN A 66 -0.35 9.87 -5.57
C GLN A 66 0.22 8.53 -6.05
N GLU A 67 1.51 8.48 -6.38
CA GLU A 67 2.17 7.23 -6.76
C GLU A 67 2.22 6.23 -5.58
N ALA A 68 2.53 6.70 -4.37
CA ALA A 68 2.49 5.87 -3.18
C ALA A 68 1.08 5.34 -2.88
N VAL A 69 0.03 6.14 -3.10
CA VAL A 69 -1.38 5.68 -3.01
C VAL A 69 -1.66 4.56 -4.01
N ARG A 70 -1.21 4.72 -5.26
CA ARG A 70 -1.37 3.69 -6.30
C ARG A 70 -0.66 2.39 -5.92
N LEU A 71 0.57 2.48 -5.42
CA LEU A 71 1.34 1.33 -4.95
C LEU A 71 0.68 0.65 -3.74
N ASN A 72 0.19 1.42 -2.77
CA ASN A 72 -0.51 0.86 -1.61
C ASN A 72 -1.84 0.18 -2.00
N LYS A 73 -2.56 0.72 -2.99
CA LYS A 73 -3.74 0.06 -3.55
C LYS A 73 -3.38 -1.31 -4.13
N LYS A 74 -2.31 -1.39 -4.93
CA LYS A 74 -1.81 -2.66 -5.48
C LYS A 74 -1.38 -3.64 -4.38
N LEU A 75 -0.71 -3.15 -3.33
CA LEU A 75 -0.37 -3.96 -2.16
C LEU A 75 -1.61 -4.56 -1.51
N ARG A 76 -2.65 -3.76 -1.27
CA ARG A 76 -3.92 -4.24 -0.69
C ARG A 76 -4.62 -5.26 -1.59
N GLU A 77 -4.58 -5.10 -2.91
CA GLU A 77 -5.13 -6.08 -3.86
C GLU A 77 -4.40 -7.42 -3.76
N ILE A 78 -3.07 -7.41 -3.68
CA ILE A 78 -2.26 -8.62 -3.45
C ILE A 78 -2.63 -9.26 -2.11
N LEU A 79 -2.69 -8.48 -1.02
CA LEU A 79 -3.04 -9.01 0.31
C LEU A 79 -4.46 -9.58 0.38
N ARG A 80 -5.41 -9.05 -0.39
CA ARG A 80 -6.76 -9.61 -0.53
C ARG A 80 -6.77 -10.95 -1.26
N SER A 81 -5.90 -11.14 -2.25
CA SER A 81 -5.79 -12.42 -2.96
C SER A 81 -5.18 -13.56 -2.13
N GLN A 82 -4.56 -13.24 -0.98
CA GLN A 82 -3.93 -14.24 -0.09
C GLN A 82 -4.89 -14.85 0.94
N GLY A 83 -6.18 -14.46 0.95
CA GLY A 83 -7.22 -15.05 1.83
C GLY A 83 -7.35 -14.34 3.17
#